data_AF-A0AAF3EPB6-F1
#
_entry.id   AF-A0AAF3EPB6-F1
#
_cell.length_a   1.000
_cell.length_b   1.000
_cell.length_c   1.000
_cell.angle_alpha   90.00
_cell.angle_beta   90.00
_cell.angle_gamma   90.00
#
_symmetry.space_group_name_H-M   'P 1'
#
loop_
_entity.id
_entity.type
_entity.pdbx_description
1 polymer ?
#
loop_
_entity_poly.entity_id
_entity_poly.type
_entity_poly.pdbx_seq_one_letter_code
_entity_poly.pdbx_strand_id
1 'polypeptide(L)'
;MLDCGVCWVLIAIGAWVVYKVFKSGLLSKTQVSTTDKPALISKPLVVYYKHQIGHYKQSCALMKEARSLLPSGATTFGIYYDDPDEVAEHLLQSAVGVVFAVDGENRYEQNYAEQLTRHGYEKMSLPAVSKAVQATQPFDGFLSIIALVNNTYAAIKEYIKETRIETSVVLEFYTDSQVNVVLPLDHEKEFFVPEYMSTEALESKMARKKFDSDESDSESEPDGEEDPEDEEGDEEKKDQ
;
A
#
# COMPACT_ATOMS: atom_id res chain seq x y z
N MET A 1 13.56 21.84 -43.09
CA MET A 1 14.72 21.85 -42.17
C MET A 1 14.15 21.91 -40.77
N LEU A 2 14.38 20.90 -39.91
CA LEU A 2 14.11 21.09 -38.48
C LEU A 2 15.02 22.23 -38.01
N ASP A 3 14.44 23.21 -37.33
CA ASP A 3 15.17 24.31 -36.72
C ASP A 3 16.23 23.75 -35.76
N CYS A 4 17.45 24.29 -35.79
CA CYS A 4 18.57 23.83 -34.97
C CYS A 4 18.20 23.83 -33.47
N GLY A 5 17.34 24.77 -33.05
CA GLY A 5 16.80 24.80 -31.69
C GLY A 5 15.93 23.58 -31.34
N VAL A 6 15.11 23.10 -32.28
CA VAL A 6 14.27 21.90 -32.07
C VAL A 6 15.14 20.66 -31.92
N CYS A 7 16.23 20.54 -32.69
CA CYS A 7 17.17 19.42 -32.56
C CYS A 7 17.83 19.37 -31.18
N TRP A 8 18.28 20.51 -30.64
CA TRP A 8 18.88 20.56 -29.28
C TRP A 8 17.90 20.19 -28.18
N VAL A 9 16.65 20.64 -28.28
CA VAL A 9 15.60 20.29 -27.31
C VAL A 9 15.32 18.78 -27.34
N LEU A 10 15.22 18.17 -28.52
CA LEU A 10 15.00 16.73 -28.64
C LEU A 10 16.18 15.91 -28.07
N ILE A 11 17.42 16.35 -28.30
CA ILE A 11 18.61 15.70 -27.71
C ILE A 11 18.58 15.80 -26.18
N ALA A 12 18.23 16.96 -25.62
CA ALA A 12 18.16 17.15 -24.17
C ALA A 12 17.07 16.28 -23.53
N ILE A 13 15.88 16.20 -24.15
CA ILE A 13 14.80 15.30 -23.72
C ILE A 13 15.27 13.85 -23.79
N GLY A 14 15.90 13.44 -24.88
CA GLY A 14 16.46 12.09 -25.04
C GLY A 14 17.47 11.74 -23.95
N ALA A 15 18.42 12.64 -23.67
CA ALA A 15 19.41 12.46 -22.61
C ALA A 15 18.75 12.36 -21.22
N TRP A 16 17.73 13.18 -20.94
CA TRP A 16 16.99 13.13 -19.69
C TRP A 16 16.21 11.81 -19.52
N VAL A 17 15.55 11.33 -20.56
CA VAL A 17 14.85 10.02 -20.55
C VAL A 17 15.84 8.89 -20.30
N VAL A 18 16.97 8.88 -21.01
CA VAL A 18 18.04 7.87 -20.82
C VAL A 18 18.56 7.91 -19.38
N TYR A 19 18.82 9.11 -18.84
CA TYR A 19 19.22 9.29 -17.45
C TYR A 19 18.18 8.73 -16.46
N LYS A 20 16.89 9.03 -16.66
CA LYS A 20 15.80 8.50 -15.82
C LYS A 20 15.71 6.98 -15.90
N VAL A 21 15.88 6.38 -17.07
CA VAL A 21 15.89 4.92 -17.24
C VAL A 21 17.05 4.29 -16.46
N PHE A 22 18.26 4.81 -16.59
CA PHE A 22 19.41 4.29 -15.82
C PHE A 22 19.24 4.46 -14.32
N LYS A 23 18.82 5.65 -13.86
CA LYS A 23 18.64 5.94 -12.44
C LYS A 23 17.52 5.11 -11.80
N SER A 24 16.50 4.75 -12.57
CA SER A 24 15.35 4.00 -12.07
C SER A 24 15.63 2.54 -11.73
N GLY A 25 16.75 1.97 -12.19
CA GLY A 25 17.03 0.55 -12.04
C GLY A 25 16.35 -0.35 -13.07
N LEU A 26 15.64 0.20 -14.08
CA LEU A 26 14.94 -0.59 -15.10
C LEU A 26 15.85 -1.55 -15.88
N LEU A 27 17.11 -1.17 -16.08
CA LEU A 27 18.13 -2.00 -16.74
C LEU A 27 19.08 -2.69 -15.76
N SER A 28 18.85 -2.53 -14.45
CA SER A 28 19.68 -3.16 -13.43
C SER A 28 19.28 -4.61 -13.26
N LYS A 29 20.28 -5.49 -13.21
CA LYS A 29 20.07 -6.88 -12.81
C LYS A 29 20.02 -6.94 -11.29
N THR A 30 18.83 -7.19 -10.74
CA THR A 30 18.67 -7.33 -9.29
C THR A 30 19.35 -8.61 -8.82
N GLN A 31 20.21 -8.49 -7.82
CA GLN A 31 20.82 -9.64 -7.17
C GLN A 31 19.96 -10.05 -5.98
N VAL A 32 19.51 -11.30 -5.99
CA VAL A 32 18.79 -11.93 -4.88
C VAL A 32 19.76 -12.82 -4.13
N SER A 33 19.77 -12.71 -2.80
CA SER A 33 20.59 -13.56 -1.96
C SER A 33 19.94 -13.81 -0.60
N THR A 34 20.35 -14.89 0.04
CA THR A 34 20.06 -15.13 1.45
C THR A 34 21.12 -14.43 2.29
N THR A 35 20.72 -13.69 3.32
CA THR A 35 21.61 -12.92 4.18
C THR A 35 21.27 -13.14 5.66
N ASP A 36 22.30 -13.16 6.51
CA ASP A 36 22.16 -13.22 7.97
C ASP A 36 22.10 -11.81 8.60
N LYS A 37 22.09 -10.76 7.77
CA LYS A 37 21.99 -9.36 8.18
C LYS A 37 21.02 -8.62 7.26
N PRO A 38 19.71 -8.92 7.34
CA PRO A 38 18.73 -8.29 6.49
C PRO A 38 18.66 -6.78 6.73
N ALA A 39 18.46 -6.03 5.64
CA ALA A 39 18.35 -4.59 5.67
C ALA A 39 17.14 -4.18 6.52
N LEU A 40 17.38 -3.23 7.44
CA LEU A 40 16.42 -2.69 8.42
C LEU A 40 15.91 -3.69 9.47
N ILE A 41 15.51 -4.90 9.08
CA ILE A 41 14.90 -5.89 10.00
C ILE A 41 15.91 -6.79 10.72
N SER A 42 17.23 -6.56 10.59
CA SER A 42 18.22 -7.19 11.49
C SER A 42 18.16 -6.65 12.93
N LYS A 43 17.31 -5.65 13.17
CA LYS A 43 17.05 -4.99 14.45
C LYS A 43 15.54 -4.84 14.63
N PRO A 44 15.03 -4.79 15.87
CA PRO A 44 13.62 -4.57 16.11
C PRO A 44 13.22 -3.17 15.63
N LEU A 45 12.03 -3.07 15.04
CA LEU A 45 11.49 -1.82 14.51
C LEU A 45 10.25 -1.42 15.28
N VAL A 46 10.04 -0.12 15.44
CA VAL A 46 8.72 0.44 15.76
C VAL A 46 8.21 1.11 14.50
N VAL A 47 7.01 0.73 14.07
CA VAL A 47 6.41 1.24 12.85
C VAL A 47 5.02 1.80 13.13
N TYR A 48 4.60 2.74 12.29
CA TYR A 48 3.21 3.21 12.22
C TYR A 48 2.62 2.78 10.89
N TYR A 49 1.49 2.09 10.89
CA TYR A 49 0.94 1.43 9.71
C TYR A 49 -0.57 1.65 9.57
N LYS A 50 -1.07 1.45 8.35
CA LYS A 50 -2.49 1.23 8.07
C LYS A 50 -2.63 -0.14 7.40
N HIS A 51 -3.56 -0.94 7.89
CA HIS A 51 -4.00 -2.13 7.18
C HIS A 51 -4.95 -1.74 6.05
N GLN A 52 -4.82 -2.39 4.90
CA GLN A 52 -5.72 -2.20 3.77
C GLN A 52 -6.03 -3.54 3.09
N ILE A 53 -7.23 -3.60 2.53
CA ILE A 53 -7.71 -4.69 1.68
C ILE A 53 -8.00 -4.11 0.28
N GLY A 54 -7.50 -4.78 -0.75
CA GLY A 54 -7.65 -4.40 -2.14
C GLY A 54 -6.33 -4.27 -2.88
N HIS A 55 -6.41 -3.81 -4.13
CA HIS A 55 -5.27 -3.82 -5.04
C HIS A 55 -4.07 -3.03 -4.48
N TYR A 56 -2.89 -3.66 -4.46
CA TYR A 56 -1.63 -3.05 -3.99
C TYR A 56 -1.21 -1.73 -4.67
N LYS A 57 -1.83 -1.32 -5.78
CA LYS A 57 -1.65 0.04 -6.32
C LYS A 57 -2.06 1.12 -5.32
N GLN A 58 -2.99 0.81 -4.41
CA GLN A 58 -3.43 1.70 -3.34
C GLN A 58 -2.35 1.89 -2.26
N SER A 59 -1.43 0.92 -2.08
CA SER A 59 -0.27 1.03 -1.17
C SER A 59 0.57 2.27 -1.46
N CYS A 60 0.78 2.58 -2.74
CA CYS A 60 1.55 3.76 -3.14
C CYS A 60 0.92 5.08 -2.66
N ALA A 61 -0.42 5.16 -2.58
CA ALA A 61 -1.10 6.35 -2.08
C ALA A 61 -0.91 6.49 -0.57
N LEU A 62 -1.09 5.41 0.19
CA LEU A 62 -0.86 5.39 1.64
C LEU A 62 0.59 5.70 2.01
N MET A 63 1.56 5.22 1.22
CA MET A 63 2.97 5.57 1.42
C MET A 63 3.23 7.06 1.21
N LYS A 64 2.61 7.67 0.19
CA LYS A 64 2.74 9.10 -0.08
C LYS A 64 2.11 9.95 1.02
N GLU A 65 0.92 9.56 1.49
CA GLU A 65 0.26 10.18 2.64
C GLU A 65 1.18 10.11 3.86
N ALA A 66 1.65 8.91 4.23
CA ALA A 66 2.51 8.72 5.39
C ALA A 66 3.78 9.58 5.28
N ARG A 67 4.40 9.63 4.09
CA ARG A 67 5.61 10.42 3.85
C ARG A 67 5.36 11.93 3.96
N SER A 68 4.17 12.42 3.58
CA SER A 68 3.83 13.84 3.73
C SER A 68 3.65 14.28 5.18
N LEU A 69 3.41 13.34 6.10
CA LEU A 69 3.25 13.61 7.53
C LEU A 69 4.59 13.68 8.27
N LEU A 70 5.71 13.32 7.63
CA LEU A 70 7.04 13.25 8.25
C LEU A 70 8.06 14.16 7.54
N PRO A 71 9.22 14.42 8.18
CA PRO A 71 10.34 15.08 7.50
C PRO A 71 10.80 14.33 6.25
N SER A 72 11.46 15.05 5.33
CA SER A 72 12.09 14.47 4.15
C SER A 72 13.05 13.34 4.53
N GLY A 73 13.09 12.28 3.72
CA GLY A 73 13.94 11.11 3.98
C GLY A 73 13.29 10.05 4.86
N ALA A 74 11.99 10.19 5.20
CA ALA A 74 11.27 9.15 5.90
C ALA A 74 11.29 7.83 5.13
N THR A 75 11.59 6.74 5.85
CA THR A 75 11.57 5.37 5.32
C THR A 75 10.15 4.85 5.43
N THR A 76 9.51 4.61 4.28
CA THR A 76 8.20 3.96 4.22
C THR A 76 8.38 2.46 4.03
N PHE A 77 7.38 1.68 4.41
CA PHE A 77 7.39 0.24 4.23
C PHE A 77 6.02 -0.29 3.83
N GLY A 78 6.02 -1.47 3.21
CA GLY A 78 4.84 -2.28 2.96
C GLY A 78 5.09 -3.71 3.37
N ILE A 79 4.13 -4.34 4.03
CA ILE A 79 4.06 -5.78 4.29
C ILE A 79 2.93 -6.31 3.43
N TYR A 80 3.21 -7.29 2.58
CA TYR A 80 2.28 -7.89 1.64
C TYR A 80 2.08 -9.35 2.00
N TYR A 81 0.83 -9.73 2.25
CA TYR A 81 0.49 -11.03 2.83
C TYR A 81 0.06 -12.07 1.79
N ASP A 82 -0.28 -11.63 0.59
CA ASP A 82 -0.87 -12.47 -0.45
C ASP A 82 -0.07 -12.39 -1.76
N ASP A 83 0.02 -13.50 -2.50
CA ASP A 83 0.54 -13.51 -3.88
C ASP A 83 -0.54 -12.93 -4.82
N PRO A 84 -0.27 -11.80 -5.51
CA PRO A 84 -1.22 -11.20 -6.45
C PRO A 84 -1.53 -12.08 -7.67
N ASP A 85 -0.74 -13.11 -7.95
CA ASP A 85 -1.03 -14.09 -9.00
C ASP A 85 -2.00 -15.20 -8.54
N GLU A 86 -2.20 -15.37 -7.23
CA GLU A 86 -3.04 -16.43 -6.65
C GLU A 86 -4.32 -15.89 -6.00
N VAL A 87 -4.27 -14.70 -5.39
CA VAL A 87 -5.39 -14.09 -4.66
C VAL A 87 -6.02 -12.97 -5.49
N ALA A 88 -7.35 -12.93 -5.52
CA ALA A 88 -8.09 -11.91 -6.28
C ALA A 88 -7.78 -10.48 -5.78
N GLU A 89 -7.67 -9.52 -6.70
CA GLU A 89 -7.19 -8.15 -6.39
C GLU A 89 -7.94 -7.45 -5.25
N HIS A 90 -9.24 -7.70 -5.10
CA HIS A 90 -10.08 -7.08 -4.08
C HIS A 90 -9.98 -7.74 -2.69
N LEU A 91 -9.25 -8.86 -2.59
CA LEU A 91 -8.99 -9.61 -1.35
C LEU A 91 -7.54 -9.51 -0.90
N LEU A 92 -6.66 -8.93 -1.71
CA LEU A 92 -5.26 -8.72 -1.34
C LEU A 92 -5.15 -7.85 -0.09
N GLN A 93 -4.30 -8.24 0.86
CA GLN A 93 -4.09 -7.56 2.12
C GLN A 93 -2.67 -7.05 2.26
N SER A 94 -2.53 -5.85 2.81
CA SER A 94 -1.22 -5.30 3.13
C SER A 94 -1.27 -4.34 4.31
N ALA A 95 -0.13 -4.20 4.97
CA ALA A 95 0.11 -3.18 5.99
C ALA A 95 1.16 -2.19 5.49
N VAL A 96 0.83 -0.92 5.43
CA VAL A 96 1.67 0.11 4.79
C VAL A 96 1.87 1.28 5.74
N GLY A 97 3.10 1.81 5.82
CA GLY A 97 3.35 2.98 6.64
C GLY A 97 4.80 3.41 6.72
N VAL A 98 5.25 3.82 7.91
CA VAL A 98 6.61 4.34 8.16
C VAL A 98 7.35 3.63 9.27
N VAL A 99 8.67 3.52 9.11
CA VAL A 99 9.58 3.06 10.15
C VAL A 99 9.93 4.20 11.08
N PHE A 100 9.41 4.19 12.30
CA PHE A 100 9.52 5.30 13.26
C PHE A 100 10.71 5.17 14.22
N ALA A 101 11.01 3.95 14.67
CA ALA A 101 12.18 3.69 15.50
C ALA A 101 12.90 2.43 15.05
N VAL A 102 14.20 2.38 15.29
CA VAL A 102 15.05 1.21 15.03
C VAL A 102 15.90 0.97 16.25
N ASP A 103 15.88 -0.26 16.78
CA ASP A 103 16.69 -0.62 17.96
C ASP A 103 16.37 0.22 19.21
N GLY A 104 15.11 0.65 19.34
CA GLY A 104 14.66 1.54 20.42
C GLY A 104 14.97 3.02 20.23
N GLU A 105 15.70 3.40 19.17
CA GLU A 105 16.01 4.79 18.86
C GLU A 105 14.95 5.38 17.91
N ASN A 106 14.21 6.38 18.40
CA ASN A 106 13.24 7.12 17.59
C ASN A 106 13.96 7.95 16.53
N ARG A 107 13.53 7.84 15.27
CA ARG A 107 14.02 8.63 14.14
C ARG A 107 13.34 9.99 14.02
N TYR A 108 12.18 10.14 14.64
CA TYR A 108 11.35 11.33 14.57
C TYR A 108 10.86 11.74 15.95
N GLU A 109 10.55 13.02 16.08
CA GLU A 109 9.96 13.59 17.29
C GLU A 109 8.54 13.06 17.55
N GLN A 110 8.11 13.14 18.82
CA GLN A 110 6.82 12.61 19.26
C GLN A 110 5.61 13.29 18.60
N ASN A 111 5.74 14.55 18.17
CA ASN A 111 4.69 15.24 17.42
C ASN A 111 4.34 14.53 16.10
N TYR A 112 5.28 13.84 15.45
CA TYR A 112 5.03 13.07 14.24
C TYR A 112 4.27 11.79 14.55
N ALA A 113 4.56 11.14 15.68
CA ALA A 113 3.77 10.00 16.17
C ALA A 113 2.31 10.40 16.40
N GLU A 114 2.05 11.52 17.05
CA GLU A 114 0.68 12.03 17.24
C GLU A 114 -0.01 12.33 15.91
N GLN A 115 0.69 12.95 14.96
CA GLN A 115 0.14 13.23 13.63
C GLN A 115 -0.24 11.95 12.88
N LEU A 116 0.62 10.93 12.92
CA LEU A 116 0.36 9.62 12.33
C LEU A 116 -0.90 8.99 12.95
N THR A 117 -0.99 8.95 14.27
CA THR A 117 -2.17 8.40 14.96
C THR A 117 -3.44 9.19 14.63
N ARG A 118 -3.39 10.52 14.55
CA ARG A 118 -4.54 11.34 14.14
C ARG A 118 -5.01 11.05 12.72
N HIS A 119 -4.11 10.61 11.84
CA HIS A 119 -4.44 10.18 10.48
C HIS A 119 -4.84 8.70 10.40
N GLY A 120 -4.95 8.00 11.53
CA GLY A 120 -5.39 6.60 11.58
C GLY A 120 -4.27 5.59 11.34
N TYR A 121 -3.00 5.97 11.53
CA TYR A 121 -1.91 4.99 11.56
C TYR A 121 -1.76 4.40 12.97
N GLU A 122 -1.71 3.08 13.04
CA GLU A 122 -1.55 2.31 14.27
C GLU A 122 -0.09 1.98 14.53
N LYS A 123 0.30 1.93 15.80
CA LYS A 123 1.67 1.62 16.21
C LYS A 123 1.83 0.12 16.42
N MET A 124 2.83 -0.49 15.79
CA MET A 124 3.25 -1.86 16.07
C MET A 124 4.77 -1.96 16.22
N SER A 125 5.22 -3.07 16.82
CA SER A 125 6.63 -3.44 16.86
C SER A 125 6.86 -4.63 15.94
N LEU A 126 7.87 -4.55 15.09
CA LEU A 126 8.30 -5.66 14.24
C LEU A 126 9.54 -6.32 14.84
N PRO A 127 9.64 -7.66 14.82
CA PRO A 127 10.76 -8.37 15.40
C PRO A 127 12.04 -8.16 14.58
N ALA A 128 13.17 -8.42 15.22
CA ALA A 128 14.42 -8.63 14.49
C ALA A 128 14.42 -10.03 13.86
N VAL A 129 14.98 -10.12 12.67
CA VAL A 129 15.06 -11.33 11.85
C VAL A 129 16.54 -11.63 11.65
N SER A 130 16.92 -12.87 11.95
CA SER A 130 18.30 -13.31 11.82
C SER A 130 18.64 -13.65 10.38
N LYS A 131 17.67 -14.13 9.58
CA LYS A 131 17.93 -14.57 8.22
C LYS A 131 16.79 -14.20 7.28
N ALA A 132 17.12 -13.66 6.11
CA ALA A 132 16.13 -13.32 5.09
C ALA A 132 16.64 -13.58 3.68
N VAL A 133 15.73 -13.81 2.74
CA VAL A 133 16.00 -13.57 1.33
C VAL A 133 15.85 -12.07 1.09
N GLN A 134 16.85 -11.45 0.47
CA GLN A 134 16.86 -10.02 0.21
C GLN A 134 17.18 -9.74 -1.26
N ALA A 135 16.51 -8.73 -1.79
CA ALA A 135 16.83 -8.10 -3.06
C ALA A 135 16.82 -6.58 -2.88
N THR A 136 17.82 -5.90 -3.42
CA THR A 136 17.91 -4.44 -3.38
C THR A 136 17.99 -3.90 -4.81
N GLN A 137 17.21 -2.85 -5.09
CA GLN A 137 17.29 -2.14 -6.35
C GLN A 137 17.19 -0.61 -6.16
N PRO A 138 17.71 0.18 -7.11
CA PRO A 138 17.48 1.62 -7.14
C PRO A 138 15.98 1.98 -7.17
N PHE A 139 15.64 3.12 -6.58
CA PHE A 139 14.27 3.62 -6.54
C PHE A 139 14.21 5.13 -6.79
N ASP A 140 13.62 5.54 -7.91
CA ASP A 140 13.50 6.94 -8.35
C ASP A 140 12.12 7.24 -8.99
N GLY A 141 11.10 6.49 -8.57
CA GLY A 141 9.70 6.70 -8.93
C GLY A 141 9.11 5.59 -9.82
N PHE A 142 8.23 5.98 -10.73
CA PHE A 142 7.36 5.03 -11.46
C PHE A 142 8.12 3.96 -12.25
N LEU A 143 9.18 4.33 -12.97
CA LEU A 143 10.00 3.35 -13.71
C LEU A 143 10.65 2.31 -12.78
N SER A 144 10.96 2.69 -11.54
CA SER A 144 11.48 1.77 -10.53
C SER A 144 10.43 0.79 -10.02
N ILE A 145 9.15 1.20 -9.96
CA ILE A 145 8.04 0.28 -9.67
C ILE A 145 7.88 -0.75 -10.79
N ILE A 146 8.01 -0.33 -12.05
CA ILE A 146 8.00 -1.27 -13.19
C ILE A 146 9.17 -2.26 -13.06
N ALA A 147 10.37 -1.77 -12.73
CA ALA A 147 11.54 -2.62 -12.51
C ALA A 147 11.32 -3.59 -11.33
N LEU A 148 10.70 -3.12 -10.25
CA LEU A 148 10.39 -3.91 -9.06
C LEU A 148 9.51 -5.11 -9.43
N VAL A 149 8.35 -4.83 -10.05
CA VAL A 149 7.34 -5.85 -10.40
C VAL A 149 7.87 -6.83 -11.45
N ASN A 150 8.50 -6.35 -12.52
CA ASN A 150 8.87 -7.20 -13.65
C ASN A 150 10.22 -7.91 -13.48
N ASN A 151 11.19 -7.25 -12.83
CA ASN A 151 12.56 -7.79 -12.76
C ASN A 151 12.85 -8.35 -11.37
N THR A 152 12.63 -7.55 -10.33
CA THR A 152 13.00 -7.94 -8.95
C THR A 152 12.13 -9.07 -8.44
N TYR A 153 10.81 -8.96 -8.54
CA TYR A 153 9.91 -10.06 -8.15
C TYR A 153 10.11 -11.31 -8.99
N ALA A 154 10.37 -11.19 -10.30
CA ALA A 154 10.69 -12.35 -11.14
C ALA A 154 11.97 -13.06 -10.67
N ALA A 155 13.04 -12.31 -10.38
CA ALA A 155 14.28 -12.87 -9.86
C ALA A 155 14.11 -13.51 -8.47
N ILE A 156 13.27 -12.91 -7.61
CA ILE A 156 12.94 -13.49 -6.29
C ILE A 156 12.18 -14.80 -6.47
N LYS A 157 11.15 -14.84 -7.32
CA LYS A 157 10.37 -16.06 -7.61
C LYS A 157 11.26 -17.19 -8.14
N GLU A 158 12.20 -16.88 -9.04
CA GLU A 158 13.18 -17.83 -9.54
C GLU A 158 14.10 -18.35 -8.43
N TYR A 159 14.67 -17.45 -7.61
CA TYR A 159 15.55 -17.82 -6.50
C TYR A 159 14.87 -18.71 -5.47
N ILE A 160 13.64 -18.37 -5.07
CA ILE A 160 12.84 -19.16 -4.11
C ILE A 160 12.58 -20.55 -4.66
N LYS A 161 12.22 -20.66 -5.95
CA LYS A 161 11.97 -21.94 -6.62
C LYS A 161 13.21 -22.83 -6.65
N GLU A 162 14.38 -22.26 -6.96
CA GLU A 162 15.64 -23.01 -7.02
C GLU A 162 16.12 -23.46 -5.63
N THR A 163 15.98 -22.59 -4.63
CA THR A 163 16.45 -22.85 -3.26
C THR A 163 15.45 -23.61 -2.40
N ARG A 164 14.19 -23.75 -2.85
CA ARG A 164 13.07 -24.40 -2.13
C ARG A 164 12.83 -23.79 -0.75
N ILE A 165 12.94 -22.47 -0.67
CA ILE A 165 12.64 -21.72 0.54
C ILE A 165 11.11 -21.53 0.62
N GLU A 166 10.54 -21.77 1.79
CA GLU A 166 9.15 -21.44 2.07
C GLU A 166 9.13 -20.10 2.81
N THR A 167 8.35 -19.15 2.31
CA THR A 167 8.15 -17.82 2.92
C THR A 167 6.76 -17.34 2.55
N SER A 168 6.07 -16.76 3.51
CA SER A 168 4.65 -16.38 3.39
C SER A 168 4.40 -14.88 3.32
N VAL A 169 5.41 -14.07 3.65
CA VAL A 169 5.27 -12.61 3.73
C VAL A 169 6.40 -11.91 2.99
N VAL A 170 6.06 -10.82 2.31
CA VAL A 170 7.04 -9.96 1.65
C VAL A 170 7.05 -8.59 2.30
N LEU A 171 8.23 -8.12 2.68
CA LEU A 171 8.44 -6.76 3.16
C LEU A 171 9.16 -5.93 2.10
N GLU A 172 8.68 -4.71 1.89
CA GLU A 172 9.36 -3.72 1.07
C GLU A 172 9.69 -2.50 1.90
N PHE A 173 10.96 -2.10 1.93
CA PHE A 173 11.40 -0.89 2.58
C PHE A 173 11.89 0.13 1.56
N TYR A 174 11.24 1.27 1.53
CA TYR A 174 11.51 2.36 0.59
C TYR A 174 12.26 3.48 1.29
N THR A 175 13.45 3.74 0.80
CA THR A 175 14.29 4.88 1.19
C THR A 175 14.32 5.92 0.06
N ASP A 176 15.11 6.98 0.20
CA ASP A 176 15.19 8.02 -0.85
C ASP A 176 15.78 7.54 -2.18
N SER A 177 16.61 6.50 -2.17
CA SER A 177 17.37 6.08 -3.36
C SER A 177 17.19 4.62 -3.74
N GLN A 178 16.60 3.80 -2.88
CA GLN A 178 16.48 2.36 -3.08
C GLN A 178 15.25 1.78 -2.40
N VAL A 179 14.81 0.65 -2.92
CA VAL A 179 13.87 -0.25 -2.28
C VAL A 179 14.58 -1.55 -1.92
N ASN A 180 14.37 -2.03 -0.70
CA ASN A 180 14.83 -3.32 -0.23
C ASN A 180 13.62 -4.23 -0.08
N VAL A 181 13.57 -5.29 -0.88
CA VAL A 181 12.59 -6.37 -0.74
C VAL A 181 13.21 -7.43 0.15
N VAL A 182 12.51 -7.79 1.21
CA VAL A 182 12.99 -8.71 2.25
C VAL A 182 11.90 -9.73 2.55
N LEU A 183 12.25 -11.00 2.47
CA LEU A 183 11.40 -12.12 2.81
C LEU A 183 12.02 -12.82 4.03
N PRO A 184 11.48 -12.60 5.24
CA PRO A 184 12.05 -13.13 6.46
C PRO A 184 11.93 -14.65 6.48
N LEU A 185 12.97 -15.35 6.95
CA LEU A 185 12.99 -16.82 7.06
C LEU A 185 12.81 -17.32 8.50
N ASP A 186 12.74 -16.39 9.44
CA ASP A 186 12.43 -16.61 10.85
C ASP A 186 11.42 -15.56 11.32
N HIS A 187 10.61 -15.93 12.32
CA HIS A 187 9.60 -15.04 12.92
C HIS A 187 8.54 -14.48 11.95
N GLU A 188 8.29 -15.14 10.81
CA GLU A 188 7.35 -14.67 9.77
C GLU A 188 5.97 -14.26 10.31
N LYS A 189 5.41 -15.08 11.21
CA LYS A 189 4.07 -14.85 11.78
C LYS A 189 3.96 -13.58 12.62
N GLU A 190 5.08 -13.07 13.13
CA GLU A 190 5.11 -11.85 13.94
C GLU A 190 5.04 -10.57 13.09
N PHE A 191 5.11 -10.70 11.76
CA PHE A 191 4.88 -9.60 10.80
C PHE A 191 3.41 -9.43 10.39
N PHE A 192 2.53 -10.34 10.84
CA PHE A 192 1.10 -10.24 10.59
C PHE A 192 0.46 -9.23 11.53
N VAL A 193 -0.25 -8.27 10.95
CA VAL A 193 -1.02 -7.31 11.72
C VAL A 193 -2.28 -7.97 12.30
N PRO A 194 -2.78 -7.51 13.46
CA PRO A 194 -3.99 -8.05 14.09
C PRO A 194 -5.23 -8.10 13.17
N GLU A 195 -5.30 -7.18 12.20
CA GLU A 195 -6.43 -7.05 11.26
C GLU A 195 -6.38 -8.05 10.10
N TYR A 196 -5.26 -8.75 9.90
CA TYR A 196 -5.12 -9.72 8.83
C TYR A 196 -6.11 -10.88 9.00
N MET A 197 -6.74 -11.27 7.90
CA MET A 197 -7.67 -12.40 7.82
C MET A 197 -7.21 -13.40 6.78
N SER A 198 -7.51 -14.69 6.96
CA SER A 198 -7.36 -15.64 5.85
C SER A 198 -8.30 -15.25 4.69
N THR A 199 -7.93 -15.61 3.47
CA THR A 199 -8.72 -15.31 2.26
C THR A 199 -10.17 -15.79 2.39
N GLU A 200 -10.39 -17.02 2.88
CA GLU A 200 -11.73 -17.58 3.10
C GLU A 200 -12.56 -16.78 4.12
N ALA A 201 -11.93 -16.33 5.21
CA ALA A 201 -12.60 -15.52 6.23
C ALA A 201 -12.95 -14.13 5.69
N LEU A 202 -12.07 -13.56 4.87
CA LEU A 202 -12.30 -12.27 4.23
C LEU A 202 -13.42 -12.34 3.19
N GLU A 203 -13.43 -13.37 2.35
CA GLU A 203 -14.53 -13.65 1.40
C GLU A 203 -15.86 -13.77 2.12
N SER A 204 -15.90 -14.56 3.20
CA SER A 204 -17.11 -14.75 4.00
C SER A 204 -17.60 -13.43 4.62
N LYS A 205 -16.68 -12.59 5.10
CA LYS A 205 -17.00 -11.27 5.66
C LYS A 205 -17.56 -10.31 4.60
N MET A 206 -16.98 -10.30 3.41
CA MET A 206 -17.42 -9.47 2.28
C MET A 206 -18.79 -9.92 1.75
N ALA A 207 -19.03 -11.24 1.68
CA ALA A 207 -20.31 -11.81 1.28
C ALA A 207 -21.44 -11.44 2.24
N ARG A 208 -21.19 -11.52 3.56
CA ARG A 208 -22.16 -11.09 4.59
C ARG A 208 -22.50 -9.61 4.47
N LYS A 209 -21.47 -8.76 4.34
CA LYS A 209 -21.67 -7.30 4.19
C LYS A 209 -22.52 -6.96 2.96
N LYS A 210 -22.35 -7.69 1.86
CA LYS A 210 -23.18 -7.51 0.66
C LYS A 210 -24.63 -7.89 0.92
N PHE A 211 -24.87 -9.03 1.57
CA PHE A 211 -26.23 -9.49 1.91
C PHE A 211 -26.96 -8.50 2.84
N ASP A 212 -26.29 -8.00 3.88
CA ASP A 212 -26.87 -7.02 4.81
C ASP A 212 -27.19 -5.67 4.14
N SER A 213 -26.46 -5.29 3.09
CA SER A 213 -26.71 -4.06 2.33
C SER A 213 -27.93 -4.18 1.42
N ASP A 214 -28.22 -5.37 0.90
CA ASP A 214 -29.34 -5.59 -0.03
C ASP A 214 -30.69 -5.69 0.71
N GLU A 215 -30.71 -6.04 2.01
CA GLU A 215 -31.95 -6.12 2.81
C GLU A 215 -32.45 -4.76 3.31
N SER A 216 -31.61 -3.71 3.34
CA SER A 216 -32.00 -2.39 3.85
C SER A 216 -32.61 -1.45 2.78
N ASP A 217 -32.59 -1.84 1.49
CA ASP A 217 -33.13 -1.06 0.37
C ASP A 217 -34.54 -1.52 -0.06
N SER A 218 -35.23 -2.34 0.77
CA SER A 218 -36.60 -2.80 0.53
C SER A 218 -37.59 -2.34 1.60
N GLU A 219 -37.65 -1.04 1.88
CA GLU A 219 -38.87 -0.42 2.42
C GLU A 219 -39.53 0.42 1.33
N SER A 220 -40.41 -0.23 0.58
CA SER A 220 -41.33 0.37 -0.38
C SER A 220 -42.30 1.29 0.36
N GLU A 221 -42.28 2.59 0.06
CA GLU A 221 -43.43 3.46 0.36
C GLU A 221 -44.60 3.02 -0.54
N PRO A 222 -45.80 2.76 -0.01
CA PRO A 222 -46.97 2.57 -0.84
C PRO A 222 -47.53 3.95 -1.24
N ASP A 223 -47.54 4.19 -2.55
CA ASP A 223 -48.38 5.19 -3.21
C ASP A 223 -49.83 5.05 -2.75
N GLY A 224 -50.43 6.18 -2.35
CA GLY A 224 -51.84 6.29 -1.99
C GLY A 224 -52.39 7.65 -2.40
N GLU A 225 -52.64 7.83 -3.70
CA GLU A 225 -53.58 8.82 -4.23
C GLU A 225 -55.01 8.31 -4.01
N GLU A 226 -55.80 9.01 -3.19
CA GLU A 226 -57.27 9.03 -3.29
C GLU A 226 -57.76 10.45 -2.93
N ASP A 227 -58.14 11.22 -3.95
CA ASP A 227 -59.21 12.22 -3.93
C ASP A 227 -60.42 11.54 -4.65
N PRO A 228 -61.71 11.89 -4.45
CA PRO A 228 -62.17 13.29 -4.43
C PRO A 228 -63.49 13.62 -3.67
N GLU A 229 -63.92 14.90 -3.76
CA GLU A 229 -65.31 15.47 -3.66
C GLU A 229 -66.01 15.44 -2.28
N ASP A 230 -66.80 16.40 -1.79
CA ASP A 230 -67.23 17.76 -2.17
C ASP A 230 -68.07 18.32 -0.98
N GLU A 231 -68.47 19.60 -1.08
CA GLU A 231 -69.59 20.32 -0.42
C GLU A 231 -69.38 21.20 0.85
N GLU A 232 -69.40 22.51 0.55
CA GLU A 232 -70.26 23.59 1.07
C GLU A 232 -70.23 24.05 2.54
N GLY A 233 -70.14 25.38 2.73
CA GLY A 233 -70.69 26.07 3.90
C GLY A 233 -70.08 27.41 4.31
N ASP A 234 -70.44 28.47 3.58
CA ASP A 234 -70.72 29.87 4.00
C ASP A 234 -69.75 30.80 4.79
N GLU A 235 -69.65 32.02 4.21
CA GLU A 235 -69.71 33.40 4.78
C GLU A 235 -68.95 33.74 6.09
N GLU A 236 -68.26 34.88 6.28
CA GLU A 236 -68.65 36.25 6.00
C GLU A 236 -67.46 37.24 6.23
N LYS A 237 -67.45 38.32 5.42
CA LYS A 237 -66.76 39.64 5.48
C LYS A 237 -66.04 40.10 6.78
N LYS A 238 -64.90 40.79 6.61
CA LYS A 238 -64.83 42.27 6.57
C LYS A 238 -63.41 42.82 6.37
N ASP A 239 -63.30 43.73 5.41
CA ASP A 239 -62.23 44.69 5.24
C ASP A 239 -62.05 45.61 6.46
N GLN A 240 -60.79 45.89 6.82
CA GLN A 240 -60.30 47.24 7.10
C GLN A 240 -58.79 47.34 6.92
#